data_AF-A0AA39RE01-F1
#
_entry.id   AF-A0AA39RE01-F1
#
_cell.length_a   1.000
_cell.length_b   1.000
_cell.length_c   1.000
_cell.angle_alpha   90.00
_cell.angle_beta   90.00
_cell.angle_gamma   90.00
#
_symmetry.space_group_name_H-M   'P 1'
#
loop_
_entity.id
_entity.type
_entity.pdbx_description
1 polymer ?
#
loop_
_entity_poly.entity_id
_entity_poly.type
_entity_poly.pdbx_seq_one_letter_code
_entity_poly.pdbx_strand_id
1 'polypeptide(L)'
;MGLKQQPWMWVFVVVLIIIVSLESRWSEGCLEQERFALLQLKPFFNSLHYLNNWVEGDLNSDCCQWDWRVECNDTTGKVISLDLSDTRGWNSEMGEWYLNASLFSPFQQLQWLDLGYNGIAGCVENEGLLPLPLILV
;
A
#
# COMPACT_ATOMS: atom_id res chain seq x y z
N MET A 1 -54.93 -14.58 6.88
CA MET A 1 -54.18 -13.97 7.99
C MET A 1 -53.25 -12.93 7.39
N GLY A 2 -53.59 -11.64 7.48
CA GLY A 2 -52.77 -10.56 6.95
C GLY A 2 -51.65 -10.22 7.94
N LEU A 3 -50.40 -10.23 7.49
CA LEU A 3 -49.27 -9.79 8.30
C LEU A 3 -49.43 -8.30 8.59
N LYS A 4 -49.77 -7.97 9.83
CA LYS A 4 -49.86 -6.58 10.30
C LYS A 4 -48.45 -6.02 10.32
N GLN A 5 -48.11 -5.17 9.35
CA GLN A 5 -46.82 -4.51 9.28
C GLN A 5 -46.69 -3.55 10.48
N GLN A 6 -45.89 -3.93 11.46
CA GLN A 6 -45.59 -3.12 12.63
C GLN A 6 -44.47 -2.13 12.27
N PRO A 7 -44.69 -0.80 12.35
CA PRO A 7 -43.74 0.20 11.89
C PRO A 7 -42.41 0.17 12.66
N TRP A 8 -42.43 -0.31 13.91
CA TRP A 8 -41.24 -0.44 14.75
C TRP A 8 -40.24 -1.46 14.20
N MET A 9 -40.73 -2.49 13.50
CA MET A 9 -39.88 -3.48 12.85
C MET A 9 -39.05 -2.83 11.74
N TRP A 10 -39.66 -1.95 10.96
CA TRP A 10 -38.97 -1.22 9.89
C TRP A 10 -37.95 -0.22 10.45
N VAL A 11 -38.27 0.48 11.54
CA VAL A 11 -37.32 1.38 12.21
C VAL A 11 -36.10 0.61 12.72
N PHE A 12 -36.32 -0.54 13.37
CA PHE A 12 -35.23 -1.39 13.85
C PHE A 12 -34.36 -1.91 12.70
N VAL A 13 -34.98 -2.35 11.59
CA VAL A 13 -34.26 -2.80 10.39
C VAL A 13 -33.42 -1.66 9.78
N VAL A 14 -33.97 -0.44 9.68
CA VAL A 14 -33.23 0.72 9.16
C VAL A 14 -32.07 1.10 10.08
N VAL A 15 -32.26 1.06 11.41
CA VAL A 15 -31.19 1.32 12.38
C VAL A 15 -30.07 0.27 12.26
N LEU A 16 -30.43 -1.01 12.12
CA LEU A 16 -29.44 -2.08 11.88
C LEU A 16 -28.68 -1.87 10.58
N ILE A 17 -29.35 -1.48 9.49
CA ILE A 17 -28.69 -1.18 8.22
C ILE A 17 -27.72 0.00 8.37
N ILE A 18 -28.08 1.06 9.11
CA ILE A 18 -27.20 2.21 9.36
C ILE A 18 -25.98 1.79 10.19
N ILE A 19 -26.16 1.00 11.25
CA ILE A 19 -25.04 0.50 12.07
C ILE A 19 -24.09 -0.36 11.24
N VAL A 20 -24.62 -1.32 10.46
CA VAL A 20 -23.83 -2.16 9.56
C VAL A 20 -23.12 -1.34 8.48
N SER A 21 -23.75 -0.28 7.96
CA SER A 21 -23.16 0.60 6.94
C SER A 21 -22.10 1.56 7.50
N LEU A 22 -22.18 1.91 8.78
CA LEU A 22 -21.16 2.68 9.49
C LEU A 22 -19.94 1.81 9.82
N GLU A 23 -20.16 0.52 10.05
CA GLU A 23 -19.12 -0.47 10.30
C GLU A 23 -18.57 -1.12 9.03
N SER A 24 -19.14 -0.89 7.83
CA SER A 24 -18.66 -1.52 6.58
C SER A 24 -17.67 -0.66 5.79
N ARG A 25 -17.12 0.39 6.41
CA ARG A 25 -16.13 1.27 5.77
C ARG A 25 -14.71 0.97 6.25
N TRP A 26 -14.41 -0.32 6.37
CA TRP A 26 -13.04 -0.79 6.54
C TRP A 26 -12.57 -1.05 5.13
N SER A 27 -11.57 -0.29 4.68
CA SER A 27 -10.93 -0.51 3.39
C SER A 27 -10.65 -2.01 3.24
N GLU A 28 -10.96 -2.62 2.10
CA GLU A 28 -10.62 -4.02 1.80
C GLU A 28 -9.09 -4.21 1.61
N GLY A 29 -8.30 -3.42 2.32
CA GLY A 29 -6.89 -3.16 2.09
C GLY A 29 -6.61 -2.41 0.79
N CYS A 30 -5.36 -2.49 0.36
CA CYS A 30 -4.90 -1.91 -0.89
C CYS A 30 -5.30 -2.72 -2.11
N LEU A 31 -5.25 -2.09 -3.29
CA LEU A 31 -5.54 -2.75 -4.56
C LEU A 31 -4.61 -3.95 -4.79
N GLU A 32 -5.13 -5.03 -5.37
CA GLU A 32 -4.36 -6.24 -5.67
C GLU A 32 -3.10 -5.93 -6.51
N GLN A 33 -3.20 -4.98 -7.44
CA GLN A 33 -2.09 -4.52 -8.26
C GLN A 33 -1.02 -3.78 -7.45
N GLU A 34 -1.42 -2.93 -6.51
CA GLU A 34 -0.50 -2.21 -5.61
C GLU A 34 0.17 -3.19 -4.66
N ARG A 35 -0.60 -4.11 -4.07
CA ARG A 35 -0.09 -5.18 -3.24
C ARG A 35 0.95 -6.03 -3.97
N PHE A 36 0.64 -6.47 -5.18
CA PHE A 36 1.56 -7.27 -5.99
C PHE A 36 2.83 -6.49 -6.32
N ALA A 37 2.72 -5.19 -6.63
CA ALA A 37 3.87 -4.33 -6.85
C ALA A 37 4.75 -4.20 -5.60
N LEU A 38 4.17 -4.08 -4.40
CA LEU A 38 4.93 -4.08 -3.15
C LEU A 38 5.68 -5.41 -2.94
N LEU A 39 5.03 -6.55 -3.19
CA LEU A 39 5.69 -7.84 -3.10
C LEU A 39 6.84 -7.99 -4.12
N GLN A 40 6.71 -7.41 -5.31
CA GLN A 40 7.81 -7.33 -6.28
C GLN A 40 8.97 -6.42 -5.82
N LEU A 41 8.67 -5.35 -5.07
CA LEU A 41 9.68 -4.46 -4.51
C LEU A 41 10.44 -5.11 -3.35
N LYS A 42 9.77 -5.96 -2.56
CA LYS A 42 10.34 -6.62 -1.37
C LYS A 42 11.77 -7.17 -1.55
N PRO A 43 12.11 -7.98 -2.57
CA PRO A 43 13.47 -8.52 -2.72
C PRO A 43 14.57 -7.47 -2.93
N PHE A 44 14.23 -6.26 -3.40
CA PHE A 44 15.21 -5.18 -3.60
C PHE A 44 15.51 -4.42 -2.30
N PHE A 45 14.53 -4.38 -1.39
CA PHE A 45 14.55 -3.56 -0.18
C PHE A 45 14.57 -4.39 1.11
N ASN A 46 14.39 -5.72 1.10
CA ASN A 46 14.29 -6.51 2.34
C ASN A 46 15.62 -7.10 2.84
N SER A 47 16.78 -6.49 2.51
CA SER A 47 18.07 -7.04 2.92
C SER A 47 18.30 -6.95 4.44
N LEU A 48 17.75 -5.93 5.09
CA LEU A 48 17.78 -5.78 6.55
C LEU A 48 16.58 -6.43 7.25
N HIS A 49 15.77 -7.22 6.54
CA HIS A 49 14.60 -7.91 7.08
C HIS A 49 13.47 -6.98 7.60
N TYR A 50 13.50 -5.70 7.27
CA TYR A 50 12.48 -4.72 7.70
C TYR A 50 11.12 -4.87 7.01
N LEU A 51 11.04 -5.61 5.90
CA LEU A 51 9.81 -5.87 5.14
C LEU A 51 9.29 -7.30 5.35
N ASN A 52 9.66 -7.96 6.45
CA ASN A 52 9.27 -9.35 6.72
C ASN A 52 7.75 -9.54 6.84
N ASN A 53 7.02 -8.53 7.30
CA ASN A 53 5.56 -8.53 7.41
C ASN A 53 4.81 -8.35 6.08
N TRP A 54 5.51 -8.12 4.97
CA TRP A 54 4.91 -8.12 3.64
C TRP A 54 4.69 -9.57 3.18
N VAL A 55 3.56 -10.18 3.56
CA VAL A 55 3.32 -11.61 3.39
C VAL A 55 2.72 -11.93 2.01
N GLU A 56 3.37 -12.83 1.27
CA GLU A 56 2.90 -13.30 -0.05
C GLU A 56 1.73 -14.30 0.06
N GLY A 57 1.68 -15.08 1.13
CA GLY A 57 0.79 -16.25 1.25
C GLY A 57 -0.62 -16.00 1.80
N ASP A 58 -0.91 -14.79 2.28
CA ASP A 58 -2.22 -14.46 2.83
C ASP A 58 -2.94 -13.50 1.88
N LEU A 59 -3.72 -14.03 0.92
CA LEU A 59 -4.49 -13.24 -0.07
C LEU A 59 -5.39 -12.16 0.58
N ASN A 60 -5.65 -12.24 1.88
CA ASN A 60 -6.41 -11.26 2.65
C ASN A 60 -5.53 -10.28 3.46
N SER A 61 -4.20 -10.36 3.39
CA SER A 61 -3.34 -9.40 4.10
C SER A 61 -3.53 -7.99 3.54
N ASP A 62 -4.03 -7.11 4.39
CA ASP A 62 -4.17 -5.69 4.10
C ASP A 62 -2.78 -5.04 4.10
N CYS A 63 -2.32 -4.60 2.92
CA CYS A 63 -1.01 -3.95 2.83
C CYS A 63 -0.99 -2.54 3.45
N CYS A 64 -2.14 -1.92 3.69
CA CYS A 64 -2.27 -0.69 4.45
C CYS A 64 -2.06 -0.91 5.95
N GLN A 65 -2.07 -2.17 6.40
CA GLN A 65 -1.70 -2.59 7.75
C GLN A 65 -0.32 -3.23 7.82
N TRP A 66 0.44 -3.23 6.72
CA TRP A 66 1.87 -3.48 6.82
C TRP A 66 2.49 -2.34 7.64
N ASP A 67 3.77 -2.49 8.03
CA ASP A 67 4.41 -1.57 8.98
C ASP A 67 4.19 -0.10 8.57
N TRP A 68 4.49 0.84 9.47
CA TRP A 68 4.34 2.30 9.26
C TRP A 68 4.94 2.88 7.95
N ARG A 69 5.65 2.04 7.20
CA ARG A 69 6.22 2.24 5.87
C ARG A 69 5.21 2.25 4.71
N VAL A 70 3.98 1.75 4.88
CA VAL A 70 2.94 1.83 3.84
C VAL A 70 1.76 2.61 4.40
N GLU A 71 1.44 3.73 3.76
CA GLU A 71 0.28 4.54 4.13
C GLU A 71 -0.69 4.60 2.95
N CYS A 72 -1.96 4.34 3.25
CA CYS A 72 -3.05 4.33 2.29
C CYS A 72 -4.04 5.46 2.56
N ASN A 73 -4.78 5.85 1.52
CA ASN A 73 -5.90 6.75 1.67
C ASN A 73 -7.10 6.02 2.30
N ASP A 74 -7.58 6.49 3.46
CA ASP A 74 -8.72 5.90 4.20
C ASP A 74 -10.04 5.81 3.40
N THR A 75 -10.17 6.55 2.30
CA THR A 75 -11.38 6.59 1.48
C THR A 75 -11.27 5.71 0.23
N THR A 76 -10.10 5.68 -0.41
CA THR A 76 -9.89 4.96 -1.68
C THR A 76 -9.17 3.63 -1.52
N GLY A 77 -8.54 3.39 -0.36
CA GLY A 77 -7.69 2.23 -0.09
C GLY A 77 -6.35 2.24 -0.84
N LYS A 78 -6.07 3.26 -1.65
CA LYS A 78 -4.87 3.29 -2.49
C LYS A 78 -3.65 3.74 -1.70
N VAL A 79 -2.49 3.20 -2.04
CA VAL A 79 -1.20 3.60 -1.45
C VAL A 79 -0.87 5.04 -1.83
N ILE A 80 -0.65 5.89 -0.82
CA ILE A 80 -0.30 7.31 -0.98
C ILE A 80 1.11 7.63 -0.49
N SER A 81 1.69 6.80 0.36
CA SER A 81 3.04 7.01 0.89
C SER A 81 3.76 5.67 1.09
N LEU A 82 5.05 5.65 0.70
CA LEU A 82 5.95 4.50 0.79
C LEU A 82 7.29 4.91 1.40
N ASP A 83 7.63 4.35 2.56
CA ASP A 83 8.95 4.48 3.19
C ASP A 83 9.78 3.21 2.98
N LEU A 84 10.74 3.29 2.07
CA LEU A 84 11.73 2.24 1.84
C LEU A 84 13.12 2.66 2.33
N SER A 85 13.22 3.70 3.15
CA SER A 85 14.48 4.23 3.66
C SER A 85 15.20 3.22 4.58
N ASP A 86 16.53 3.15 4.41
CA ASP A 86 17.42 2.28 5.20
C ASP A 86 16.93 0.83 5.28
N THR A 87 16.54 0.26 4.13
CA THR A 87 16.01 -1.12 4.07
C THR A 87 16.98 -2.11 3.41
N ARG A 88 17.83 -1.61 2.50
CA ARG A 88 18.89 -2.38 1.83
C ARG A 88 20.17 -2.48 2.68
N GLY A 89 20.44 -1.49 3.54
CA GLY A 89 21.65 -1.41 4.36
C GLY A 89 22.92 -1.05 3.58
N TRP A 90 23.86 -0.41 4.25
CA TRP A 90 25.15 0.04 3.69
C TRP A 90 26.22 -1.06 3.81
N ASN A 91 25.99 -2.23 3.22
CA ASN A 91 27.04 -3.25 3.17
C ASN A 91 27.85 -3.09 1.89
N SER A 92 29.17 -2.92 2.02
CA SER A 92 30.13 -2.80 0.91
C SER A 92 30.10 -3.97 -0.08
N GLU A 93 29.48 -5.08 0.29
CA GLU A 93 29.30 -6.28 -0.54
C GLU A 93 28.11 -6.19 -1.49
N MET A 94 27.12 -5.31 -1.24
CA MET A 94 25.91 -5.22 -2.08
C MET A 94 26.11 -4.39 -3.36
N GLY A 95 27.21 -3.65 -3.44
CA GLY A 95 27.55 -2.82 -4.58
C GLY A 95 26.56 -1.69 -4.87
N GLU A 96 26.97 -0.83 -5.80
CA GLU A 96 26.09 0.14 -6.44
C GLU A 96 24.96 -0.59 -7.17
N TRP A 97 23.75 -0.05 -7.06
CA TRP A 97 22.60 -0.57 -7.80
C TRP A 97 21.82 0.55 -8.46
N TYR A 98 21.17 0.18 -9.56
CA TYR A 98 20.37 1.08 -10.37
C TYR A 98 18.90 0.73 -10.20
N LEU A 99 18.11 1.73 -9.81
CA LEU A 99 16.69 1.56 -9.58
C LEU A 99 15.92 1.68 -10.89
N ASN A 100 15.03 0.74 -11.16
CA ASN A 100 14.07 0.90 -12.24
C ASN A 100 12.83 1.64 -11.72
N ALA A 101 12.68 2.91 -12.12
CA ALA A 101 11.56 3.75 -11.72
C ALA A 101 10.19 3.18 -12.15
N SER A 102 10.14 2.33 -13.18
CA SER A 102 8.88 1.70 -13.64
C SER A 102 8.27 0.77 -12.60
N LEU A 103 9.04 0.31 -11.60
CA LEU A 103 8.52 -0.50 -10.49
C LEU A 103 7.46 0.23 -9.66
N PHE A 104 7.46 1.57 -9.69
CA PHE A 104 6.47 2.37 -8.96
C PHE A 104 5.25 2.76 -9.79
N SER A 105 5.20 2.40 -11.08
CA SER A 105 4.07 2.71 -11.97
C SER A 105 2.69 2.21 -11.50
N PRO A 106 2.57 1.11 -10.73
CA PRO A 106 1.26 0.67 -10.22
C PRO A 106 0.68 1.60 -9.14
N PHE A 107 1.50 2.39 -8.45
CA PHE A 107 1.07 3.29 -7.36
C PHE A 107 0.61 4.65 -7.90
N GLN A 108 -0.56 4.67 -8.54
CA GLN A 108 -1.06 5.86 -9.25
C GLN A 108 -1.39 7.05 -8.34
N GLN A 109 -1.58 6.82 -7.03
CA GLN A 109 -1.88 7.87 -6.05
C GLN A 109 -0.71 8.15 -5.10
N LEU A 110 0.48 7.61 -5.41
CA LEU A 110 1.67 7.83 -4.61
C LEU A 110 2.05 9.31 -4.60
N GLN A 111 2.08 9.90 -3.41
CA GLN A 111 2.43 11.29 -3.16
C GLN A 111 3.79 11.43 -2.49
N TRP A 112 4.21 10.42 -1.73
CA TRP A 112 5.46 10.42 -1.01
C TRP A 112 6.19 9.08 -1.18
N LEU A 113 7.49 9.16 -1.48
CA LEU A 113 8.36 8.00 -1.66
C LEU A 113 9.73 8.32 -1.07
N ASP A 114 10.10 7.60 -0.02
CA ASP A 114 11.43 7.70 0.58
C ASP A 114 12.27 6.46 0.22
N LEU A 115 13.41 6.73 -0.40
CA LEU A 115 14.41 5.75 -0.83
C LEU A 115 15.77 6.00 -0.17
N GLY A 116 15.82 6.90 0.81
CA GLY A 116 17.02 7.35 1.50
C GLY A 116 17.83 6.19 2.07
N TYR A 117 19.14 6.41 2.19
CA TYR A 117 20.05 5.46 2.83
C TYR A 117 20.09 4.04 2.21
N ASN A 118 19.72 3.87 0.93
CA ASN A 118 19.79 2.57 0.23
C ASN A 118 20.96 2.42 -0.76
N GLY A 119 21.87 3.39 -0.85
CA GLY A 119 23.03 3.33 -1.75
C GLY A 119 22.68 3.25 -3.24
N ILE A 120 21.62 3.94 -3.66
CA ILE A 120 21.16 3.99 -5.06
C ILE A 120 22.16 4.83 -5.86
N ALA A 121 22.81 4.23 -6.86
CA ALA A 121 23.79 4.90 -7.71
C ALA A 121 23.15 5.67 -8.88
N GLY A 122 21.93 5.30 -9.26
CA GLY A 122 21.16 6.00 -10.28
C GLY A 122 19.84 5.31 -10.61
N CYS A 123 19.07 5.90 -11.52
CA CYS A 123 17.85 5.33 -12.06
C CYS A 123 18.07 4.87 -13.50
N VAL A 124 17.50 3.72 -13.85
CA VAL A 124 17.42 3.29 -15.25
C VAL A 124 16.23 4.03 -15.88
N GLU A 125 16.50 4.95 -16.81
CA GLU A 125 15.45 5.58 -17.60
C GLU A 125 14.84 4.54 -18.54
N ASN A 126 13.60 4.15 -18.26
CA ASN A 126 12.73 3.58 -19.28
C ASN A 126 12.08 4.76 -20.00
N GLU A 127 12.29 4.87 -21.31
CA GLU A 127 11.73 5.94 -22.14
C GLU A 127 10.19 5.99 -21.97
N GLY A 128 9.68 6.93 -21.17
CA GLY A 128 8.23 7.11 -21.01
C GLY A 128 7.70 7.60 -19.65
N LEU A 129 8.52 7.75 -18.61
CA LEU A 129 8.04 8.28 -17.33
C LEU A 129 8.17 9.81 -17.28
N LEU A 130 7.02 10.50 -17.21
CA LEU A 130 6.97 11.92 -16.86
C LEU A 130 7.68 12.14 -15.52
N PRO A 131 8.34 13.29 -15.31
CA PRO A 131 9.04 13.59 -14.07
C PRO A 131 8.01 13.63 -12.94
N LEU A 132 7.92 12.54 -12.18
CA LEU A 132 7.26 12.57 -10.89
C LEU A 132 8.01 13.58 -10.03
N PRO A 133 7.33 14.48 -9.30
CA PRO A 133 7.96 15.22 -8.23
C PRO A 133 8.26 14.22 -7.10
N LEU A 134 9.32 13.42 -7.30
CA LEU A 134 9.91 12.62 -6.23
C LEU A 134 10.54 13.62 -5.27
N ILE A 135 9.83 13.93 -4.19
CA ILE A 135 10.48 14.50 -3.01
C ILE A 135 11.32 13.37 -2.42
N LEU A 136 12.53 13.22 -2.94
CA LEU A 136 13.62 12.51 -2.27
C LEU A 136 13.97 13.34 -1.03
N VAL A 137 13.63 12.86 0.16
CA VAL A 137 14.24 13.33 1.42
C VAL A 137 15.42 12.43 1.72
#